data_AF-A0A529IDP5-F1
#
_entry.id   AF-A0A529IDP5-F1
#
_cell.length_a   1.000
_cell.length_b   1.000
_cell.length_c   1.000
_cell.angle_alpha   90.00
_cell.angle_beta   90.00
_cell.angle_gamma   90.00
#
_symmetry.space_group_name_H-M   'P 1'
#
loop_
_entity.id
_entity.type
_entity.pdbx_description
1 polymer ?
#
loop_
_entity_poly.entity_id
_entity_poly.type
_entity_poly.pdbx_seq_one_letter_code
_entity_poly.pdbx_strand_id
1 'polypeptide(L)'
;MSVRSTAKRLASVVTAASLSLALLMPAGPAFADAGFRQWVASFRATAVQSGVSGAIYDQAFRNITDVDPVVLEKARTQPEFTAPAWDYFDNRVHDQSVAVGQQMARKWKPWLDRIEARFGVDRNILLAIWSMESNYGEILKRNDIMRNVIRSLATLGYADPRRSKFARTQLIAALKILQSGDIDESHL
;
A
#
# COMPACT_ATOMS: atom_id res chain seq x y z
N MET A 1 -79.48 -5.63 32.54
CA MET A 1 -79.70 -4.34 31.84
C MET A 1 -78.34 -3.89 31.31
N SER A 2 -78.03 -4.12 30.02
CA SER A 2 -78.03 -3.14 28.91
C SER A 2 -77.41 -1.79 29.32
N VAL A 3 -76.32 -1.31 28.71
CA VAL A 3 -76.26 -0.60 27.41
C VAL A 3 -74.80 -0.69 26.86
N ARG A 4 -74.55 -1.27 25.66
CA ARG A 4 -74.12 -0.61 24.38
C ARG A 4 -72.99 0.43 24.56
N SER A 5 -71.96 0.62 23.74
CA SER A 5 -71.59 0.19 22.38
C SER A 5 -70.28 0.91 22.01
N THR A 6 -69.48 0.33 21.10
CA THR A 6 -68.58 1.02 20.16
C THR A 6 -67.48 1.95 20.70
N ALA A 7 -66.27 1.40 20.87
CA ALA A 7 -65.04 2.17 20.78
C ALA A 7 -64.04 1.45 19.86
N LYS A 8 -64.14 1.80 18.57
CA LYS A 8 -63.04 1.98 17.62
C LYS A 8 -62.01 0.85 17.54
N ARG A 9 -62.24 -0.05 16.57
CA ARG A 9 -61.19 -0.68 15.78
C ARG A 9 -60.30 0.43 15.19
N LEU A 10 -59.14 0.70 15.77
CA LEU A 10 -58.09 1.56 15.20
C LEU A 10 -56.80 1.38 16.02
N ALA A 11 -56.29 0.16 16.09
CA ALA A 11 -55.04 -0.13 16.77
C ALA A 11 -54.22 -1.16 15.97
N SER A 12 -53.97 -0.89 14.68
CA SER A 12 -53.22 -1.84 13.84
C SER A 12 -52.53 -1.23 12.61
N VAL A 13 -52.15 0.06 12.58
CA VAL A 13 -51.44 0.62 11.39
C VAL A 13 -50.24 1.52 11.72
N VAL A 14 -49.95 1.87 12.97
CA VAL A 14 -48.91 2.91 13.25
C VAL A 14 -47.48 2.36 13.41
N THR A 15 -47.26 1.04 13.47
CA THR A 15 -45.92 0.46 13.72
C THR A 15 -45.24 -0.18 12.49
N ALA A 16 -45.50 0.33 11.28
CA ALA A 16 -44.79 -0.12 10.07
C ALA A 16 -44.25 1.02 9.18
N ALA A 17 -44.32 2.28 9.64
CA ALA A 17 -43.85 3.44 8.87
C ALA A 17 -42.48 3.99 9.34
N SER A 18 -41.98 3.57 10.49
CA SER A 18 -40.75 4.12 11.10
C SER A 18 -39.45 3.45 10.62
N LEU A 19 -39.53 2.28 9.97
CA LEU A 19 -38.35 1.51 9.57
C LEU A 19 -37.89 1.77 8.12
N SER A 20 -38.67 2.51 7.34
CA SER A 20 -38.40 2.72 5.91
C SER A 20 -37.74 4.06 5.58
N LEU A 21 -37.62 4.98 6.54
CA LEU A 21 -37.06 6.32 6.30
C LEU A 21 -35.55 6.45 6.56
N ALA A 22 -34.90 5.41 7.09
CA ALA A 22 -33.44 5.40 7.28
C ALA A 22 -32.67 5.04 5.98
N LEU A 23 -33.35 4.61 4.92
CA LEU A 23 -32.75 4.17 3.64
C LEU A 23 -32.66 5.26 2.57
N LEU A 24 -33.07 6.49 2.87
CA LEU A 24 -32.98 7.64 1.95
C LEU A 24 -31.89 8.65 2.33
N MET A 25 -30.96 8.30 3.22
CA MET A 25 -29.73 9.09 3.35
C MET A 25 -28.99 8.98 2.01
N PRO A 26 -28.83 10.07 1.24
CA PRO A 26 -27.95 10.03 0.10
C PRO A 26 -26.57 9.67 0.65
N ALA A 27 -25.97 8.59 0.15
CA ALA A 27 -24.54 8.41 0.29
C ALA A 27 -23.92 9.66 -0.34
N GLY A 28 -23.51 10.61 0.49
CA GLY A 28 -22.77 11.77 0.02
C GLY A 28 -21.58 11.28 -0.80
N PRO A 29 -21.08 12.06 -1.77
CA PRO A 29 -19.86 11.69 -2.46
C PRO A 29 -18.83 11.33 -1.38
N ALA A 30 -18.18 10.18 -1.53
CA ALA A 30 -17.08 9.79 -0.65
C ALA A 30 -16.07 10.94 -0.72
N PHE A 31 -16.12 11.85 0.27
CA PHE A 31 -15.28 13.03 0.26
C PHE A 31 -13.87 12.50 0.41
N ALA A 32 -13.12 12.58 -0.68
CA ALA A 32 -11.71 12.32 -0.67
C ALA A 32 -11.08 13.10 0.49
N ASP A 33 -10.21 12.44 1.26
CA ASP A 33 -9.78 12.84 2.59
C ASP A 33 -9.17 14.26 2.55
N ALA A 34 -9.95 15.25 2.99
CA ALA A 34 -9.55 16.65 2.95
C ALA A 34 -8.31 16.91 3.81
N GLY A 35 -8.14 16.15 4.90
CA GLY A 35 -6.97 16.21 5.76
C GLY A 35 -5.73 15.67 5.05
N PHE A 36 -5.86 14.55 4.33
CA PHE A 36 -4.75 14.00 3.54
C PHE A 36 -4.31 14.97 2.43
N ARG A 37 -5.23 15.57 1.68
CA ARG A 37 -4.88 16.58 0.66
C ARG A 37 -4.17 17.79 1.27
N GLN A 38 -4.64 18.28 2.41
CA GLN A 38 -3.99 19.38 3.12
C GLN A 38 -2.59 18.98 3.60
N TRP A 39 -2.42 17.75 4.09
CA TRP A 39 -1.13 17.20 4.47
C TRP A 39 -0.16 17.17 3.28
N VAL A 40 -0.59 16.65 2.12
CA VAL A 40 0.20 16.64 0.88
C VAL A 40 0.57 18.06 0.47
N ALA A 41 -0.35 19.01 0.51
CA ALA A 41 -0.05 20.40 0.19
C ALA A 41 0.99 21.01 1.14
N SER A 42 0.87 20.74 2.44
CA SER A 42 1.80 21.23 3.46
C SER A 42 3.20 20.60 3.36
N PHE A 43 3.27 19.30 3.02
CA PHE A 43 4.51 18.54 2.94
C PHE A 43 5.41 19.00 1.78
N ARG A 44 4.82 19.62 0.75
CA ARG A 44 5.55 20.20 -0.38
C ARG A 44 6.67 21.13 0.05
N ALA A 45 6.42 22.01 1.04
CA ALA A 45 7.44 22.94 1.53
C ALA A 45 8.65 22.20 2.11
N THR A 46 8.41 21.13 2.87
CA THR A 46 9.48 20.27 3.42
C THR A 46 10.26 19.56 2.32
N ALA A 47 9.57 19.01 1.31
CA ALA A 47 10.21 18.34 0.19
C ALA A 47 11.10 19.29 -0.62
N VAL A 48 10.60 20.50 -0.90
CA VAL A 48 11.34 21.55 -1.62
C VAL A 48 12.56 22.02 -0.85
N GLN A 49 12.43 22.29 0.45
CA GLN A 49 13.57 22.62 1.31
C GLN A 49 14.61 21.49 1.37
N SER A 50 14.19 20.25 1.13
CA SER A 50 15.07 19.08 1.09
C SER A 50 15.71 18.82 -0.28
N GLY A 51 15.48 19.69 -1.28
CA GLY A 51 16.09 19.63 -2.60
C GLY A 51 15.25 18.92 -3.68
N VAL A 52 13.96 18.66 -3.43
CA VAL A 52 13.02 18.20 -4.46
C VAL A 52 12.46 19.40 -5.20
N SER A 53 12.47 19.40 -6.52
CA SER A 53 11.87 20.48 -7.32
C SER A 53 10.35 20.47 -7.18
N GLY A 54 9.75 21.66 -7.22
CA GLY A 54 8.29 21.78 -7.18
C GLY A 54 7.60 21.00 -8.30
N ALA A 55 8.17 21.01 -9.51
CA ALA A 55 7.63 20.29 -10.66
C ALA A 55 7.58 18.77 -10.45
N ILE A 56 8.65 18.17 -9.90
CA ILE A 56 8.66 16.73 -9.59
C ILE A 56 7.66 16.40 -8.49
N TYR A 57 7.54 17.25 -7.47
CA TYR A 57 6.54 17.06 -6.43
C TYR A 57 5.11 17.08 -7.00
N ASP A 58 4.80 18.09 -7.80
CA ASP A 58 3.47 18.29 -8.37
C ASP A 58 3.13 17.19 -9.40
N GLN A 59 4.14 16.66 -10.11
CA GLN A 59 4.01 15.46 -10.94
C GLN A 59 3.69 14.23 -10.07
N ALA A 60 4.54 13.91 -9.09
CA ALA A 60 4.43 12.71 -8.26
C ALA A 60 3.09 12.59 -7.51
N PHE A 61 2.46 13.73 -7.19
CA PHE A 61 1.19 13.78 -6.44
C PHE A 61 -0.03 14.04 -7.31
N ARG A 62 0.10 14.19 -8.64
CA ARG A 62 -0.99 14.63 -9.53
C ARG A 62 -2.26 13.80 -9.40
N ASN A 63 -2.11 12.49 -9.22
CA ASN A 63 -3.21 11.53 -9.15
C ASN A 63 -3.39 10.92 -7.75
N ILE A 64 -2.77 11.51 -6.72
CA ILE A 64 -2.81 11.02 -5.33
C ILE A 64 -3.69 11.95 -4.50
N THR A 65 -4.99 11.67 -4.47
CA THR A 65 -5.98 12.46 -3.72
C THR A 65 -6.32 11.89 -2.36
N ASP A 66 -5.99 10.61 -2.13
CA ASP A 66 -6.46 9.82 -1.00
C ASP A 66 -5.40 8.83 -0.50
N VAL A 67 -5.49 8.52 0.79
CA VAL A 67 -4.73 7.43 1.41
C VAL A 67 -5.00 6.10 0.72
N ASP A 68 -4.05 5.18 0.85
CA ASP A 68 -4.23 3.79 0.46
C ASP A 68 -4.60 2.93 1.70
N PRO A 69 -5.87 2.54 1.87
CA PRO A 69 -6.31 1.84 3.08
C PRO A 69 -5.60 0.49 3.28
N VAL A 70 -5.22 -0.19 2.19
CA VAL A 70 -4.56 -1.49 2.30
C VAL A 70 -3.10 -1.36 2.73
N VAL A 71 -2.45 -0.22 2.46
CA VAL A 71 -1.12 0.08 3.04
C VAL A 71 -1.20 0.15 4.56
N LEU A 72 -2.24 0.80 5.10
CA LEU A 72 -2.46 0.88 6.55
C LEU A 72 -2.81 -0.48 7.16
N GLU A 73 -3.61 -1.27 6.47
CA GLU A 73 -3.95 -2.64 6.88
C GLU A 73 -2.69 -3.52 6.97
N LYS A 74 -1.88 -3.55 5.90
CA LYS A 74 -0.62 -4.32 5.84
C LYS A 74 0.42 -3.79 6.82
N ALA A 75 0.43 -2.50 7.14
CA ALA A 75 1.34 -1.94 8.14
C ALA A 75 1.00 -2.40 9.58
N ARG A 76 -0.26 -2.79 9.85
CA ARG A 76 -0.70 -3.29 11.16
C ARG A 76 -0.40 -4.78 11.35
N THR A 77 -0.30 -5.53 10.26
CA THR A 77 -0.20 -7.00 10.29
C THR A 77 1.05 -7.45 9.55
N GLN A 78 2.04 -7.97 10.26
CA GLN A 78 3.26 -8.55 9.67
C GLN A 78 3.19 -10.09 9.86
N PRO A 79 2.80 -10.84 8.81
CA PRO A 79 2.58 -12.28 8.90
C PRO A 79 3.80 -13.05 9.41
N GLU A 80 5.01 -12.56 9.15
CA GLU A 80 6.29 -13.15 9.52
C GLU A 80 6.46 -13.31 11.05
N PHE A 81 5.74 -12.53 11.85
CA PHE A 81 5.74 -12.64 13.32
C PHE A 81 4.57 -13.46 13.87
N THR A 82 3.67 -13.92 13.01
CA THR A 82 2.45 -14.64 13.38
C THR A 82 2.40 -16.07 12.85
N ALA A 83 3.15 -16.37 11.78
CA ALA A 83 3.25 -17.70 11.22
C ALA A 83 4.31 -18.55 11.96
N PRO A 84 4.07 -19.84 12.17
CA PRO A 84 5.11 -20.76 12.59
C PRO A 84 6.31 -20.75 11.63
N ALA A 85 7.51 -20.94 12.16
CA ALA A 85 8.75 -20.84 11.36
C ALA A 85 8.78 -21.82 10.18
N TRP A 86 8.24 -23.03 10.35
CA TRP A 86 8.14 -24.05 9.28
C TRP A 86 7.24 -23.60 8.13
N ASP A 87 6.09 -22.98 8.40
CA ASP A 87 5.22 -22.43 7.36
C ASP A 87 5.92 -21.32 6.57
N TYR A 88 6.81 -20.54 7.22
CA TYR A 88 7.62 -19.55 6.53
C TYR A 88 8.65 -20.20 5.58
N PHE A 89 9.33 -21.27 6.02
CA PHE A 89 10.30 -21.96 5.19
C PHE A 89 9.66 -22.66 4.00
N ASP A 90 8.57 -23.41 4.20
CA ASP A 90 7.92 -24.18 3.13
C ASP A 90 7.39 -23.27 2.01
N ASN A 91 6.94 -22.06 2.36
CA ASN A 91 6.45 -21.07 1.39
C ASN A 91 7.56 -20.35 0.61
N ARG A 92 8.82 -20.44 1.04
CA ARG A 92 9.94 -19.64 0.50
C ARG A 92 11.05 -20.49 -0.10
N VAL A 93 11.32 -21.65 0.51
CA VAL A 93 12.37 -22.59 0.13
C VAL A 93 11.70 -23.90 -0.24
N HIS A 94 11.42 -24.06 -1.53
CA HIS A 94 10.77 -25.25 -2.09
C HIS A 94 11.41 -25.58 -3.44
N ASP A 95 11.17 -26.79 -3.95
CA ASP A 95 11.86 -27.30 -5.15
C ASP A 95 11.77 -26.37 -6.36
N GLN A 96 10.61 -25.73 -6.55
CA GLN A 96 10.43 -24.74 -7.61
C GLN A 96 11.28 -23.49 -7.40
N SER A 97 11.37 -22.92 -6.19
CA SER A 97 12.21 -21.74 -5.95
C SER A 97 13.71 -22.06 -6.15
N VAL A 98 14.14 -23.26 -5.76
CA VAL A 98 15.50 -23.77 -6.03
C VAL A 98 15.75 -23.91 -7.54
N ALA A 99 14.83 -24.54 -8.27
CA ALA A 99 14.96 -24.74 -9.72
C ALA A 99 15.06 -23.40 -10.48
N VAL A 100 14.22 -22.42 -10.12
CA VAL A 100 14.28 -21.06 -10.70
C VAL A 100 15.60 -20.38 -10.34
N GLY A 101 16.07 -20.49 -9.09
CA GLY A 101 17.35 -19.93 -8.68
C GLY A 101 18.53 -20.48 -9.48
N GLN A 102 18.56 -21.79 -9.73
CA GLN A 102 19.57 -22.40 -10.61
C GLN A 102 19.48 -21.92 -12.06
N GLN A 103 18.27 -21.70 -12.57
CA GLN A 103 18.07 -21.12 -13.89
C GLN A 103 18.62 -19.69 -13.95
N MET A 104 18.34 -18.87 -12.95
CA MET A 104 18.83 -17.49 -12.86
C MET A 104 20.34 -17.42 -12.71
N ALA A 105 20.94 -18.35 -11.95
CA ALA A 105 22.39 -18.50 -11.84
C ALA A 105 23.05 -18.74 -13.20
N ARG A 106 22.46 -19.62 -14.04
CA ARG A 106 22.95 -19.88 -15.40
C ARG A 106 22.74 -18.66 -16.31
N LYS A 107 21.54 -18.07 -16.29
CA LYS A 107 21.17 -16.93 -17.14
C LYS A 107 22.05 -15.71 -16.89
N TRP A 108 22.32 -15.39 -15.63
CA TRP A 108 23.02 -14.17 -15.24
C TRP A 108 24.48 -14.39 -14.86
N LYS A 109 25.05 -15.57 -15.13
CA LYS A 109 26.43 -15.93 -14.76
C LYS A 109 27.46 -14.82 -15.06
N PRO A 110 27.51 -14.20 -16.25
CA PRO A 110 28.52 -13.18 -16.53
C PRO A 110 28.44 -11.95 -15.62
N TRP A 111 27.23 -11.58 -15.20
CA TRP A 111 27.02 -10.47 -14.27
C TRP A 111 27.31 -10.87 -12.84
N LEU A 112 26.86 -12.07 -12.42
CA LEU A 112 27.17 -12.61 -11.09
C LEU A 112 28.67 -12.70 -10.87
N ASP A 113 29.44 -13.21 -11.86
CA ASP A 113 30.91 -13.27 -11.80
C ASP A 113 31.53 -11.88 -11.59
N ARG A 114 31.03 -10.84 -12.29
CA ARG A 114 31.52 -9.46 -12.15
C ARG A 114 31.16 -8.84 -10.81
N ILE A 115 29.94 -9.06 -10.33
CA ILE A 115 29.46 -8.52 -9.05
C ILE A 115 30.24 -9.17 -7.90
N GLU A 116 30.40 -10.49 -7.94
CA GLU A 116 31.17 -11.25 -6.95
C GLU A 116 32.63 -10.80 -6.93
N ALA A 117 33.28 -10.66 -8.09
CA ALA A 117 34.65 -10.17 -8.17
C ALA A 117 34.83 -8.72 -7.68
N ARG A 118 33.84 -7.85 -7.91
CA ARG A 118 33.91 -6.43 -7.54
C ARG A 118 33.59 -6.19 -6.07
N PHE A 119 32.59 -6.88 -5.53
CA PHE A 119 32.02 -6.60 -4.21
C PHE A 119 32.32 -7.68 -3.17
N GLY A 120 32.86 -8.84 -3.57
CA GLY A 120 33.19 -9.96 -2.67
C GLY A 120 31.97 -10.69 -2.09
N VAL A 121 30.79 -10.49 -2.67
CA VAL A 121 29.54 -11.13 -2.24
C VAL A 121 29.31 -12.41 -3.04
N ASP A 122 29.18 -13.54 -2.34
CA ASP A 122 28.86 -14.84 -2.95
C ASP A 122 27.58 -14.73 -3.79
N ARG A 123 27.62 -15.25 -5.01
CA ARG A 123 26.50 -15.18 -5.96
C ARG A 123 25.23 -15.84 -5.45
N ASN A 124 25.33 -16.88 -4.65
CA ASN A 124 24.19 -17.63 -4.15
C ASN A 124 23.46 -16.83 -3.07
N ILE A 125 24.20 -16.05 -2.26
CA ILE A 125 23.61 -15.08 -1.34
C ILE A 125 22.82 -14.03 -2.12
N LEU A 126 23.41 -13.46 -3.18
CA LEU A 126 22.73 -12.47 -4.01
C LEU A 126 21.46 -13.04 -4.67
N LEU A 127 21.53 -14.26 -5.21
CA LEU A 127 20.39 -14.96 -5.80
C LEU A 127 19.31 -15.29 -4.78
N ALA A 128 19.68 -15.66 -3.55
CA ALA A 128 18.73 -15.95 -2.48
C ALA A 128 17.95 -14.69 -2.07
N ILE A 129 18.64 -13.56 -1.89
CA ILE A 129 17.99 -12.27 -1.60
C ILE A 129 17.04 -11.90 -2.75
N TRP A 130 17.49 -11.98 -4.00
CA TRP A 130 16.66 -11.60 -5.14
C TRP A 130 15.40 -12.48 -5.29
N SER A 131 15.51 -13.77 -4.95
CA SER A 131 14.37 -14.69 -4.84
C SER A 131 13.38 -14.21 -3.78
N MET A 132 13.87 -13.99 -2.54
CA MET A 132 13.05 -13.66 -1.38
C MET A 132 12.32 -12.32 -1.52
N GLU A 133 12.95 -11.33 -2.14
CA GLU A 133 12.42 -9.98 -2.25
C GLU A 133 11.41 -9.83 -3.39
N SER A 134 11.60 -10.52 -4.51
CA SER A 134 10.81 -10.23 -5.72
C SER A 134 10.50 -11.43 -6.62
N ASN A 135 10.90 -12.63 -6.21
CA ASN A 135 10.90 -13.81 -7.07
C ASN A 135 11.57 -13.51 -8.42
N TYR A 136 12.81 -13.00 -8.36
CA TYR A 136 13.59 -12.63 -9.55
C TYR A 136 12.91 -11.56 -10.44
N GLY A 137 12.11 -10.69 -9.85
CA GLY A 137 11.39 -9.60 -10.52
C GLY A 137 9.96 -9.95 -10.97
N GLU A 138 9.48 -11.18 -10.80
CA GLU A 138 8.11 -11.55 -11.20
C GLU A 138 7.04 -10.82 -10.38
N ILE A 139 7.31 -10.54 -9.10
CA ILE A 139 6.38 -9.78 -8.25
C ILE A 139 6.18 -8.35 -8.74
N LEU A 140 7.22 -7.75 -9.34
CA LEU A 140 7.16 -6.37 -9.86
C LEU A 140 6.21 -6.22 -11.07
N LYS A 141 5.86 -7.33 -11.73
CA LYS A 141 4.93 -7.34 -12.86
C LYS A 141 3.46 -7.43 -12.44
N ARG A 142 3.19 -7.57 -11.14
CA ARG A 142 1.85 -7.83 -10.59
C ARG A 142 1.21 -6.56 -10.06
N ASN A 143 0.36 -5.94 -10.87
CA ASN A 143 -0.37 -4.71 -10.50
C ASN A 143 -1.36 -4.90 -9.34
N ASP A 144 -1.76 -6.14 -9.04
CA ASP A 144 -2.61 -6.47 -7.90
C ASP A 144 -1.86 -6.49 -6.56
N ILE A 145 -0.52 -6.65 -6.61
CA ILE A 145 0.35 -6.61 -5.44
C ILE A 145 1.07 -5.26 -5.33
N MET A 146 1.59 -4.77 -6.45
CA MET A 146 2.37 -3.54 -6.52
C MET A 146 1.55 -2.33 -6.15
N ARG A 147 2.22 -1.38 -5.48
CA ARG A 147 1.63 -0.14 -4.99
C ARG A 147 2.59 0.98 -5.28
N ASN A 148 2.04 2.12 -5.70
CA ASN A 148 2.81 3.32 -5.91
C ASN A 148 3.52 3.73 -4.61
N VAL A 149 4.84 3.84 -4.64
CA VAL A 149 5.69 4.11 -3.47
C VAL A 149 5.37 5.50 -2.89
N ILE A 150 5.12 6.50 -3.72
CA ILE A 150 4.78 7.86 -3.28
C ILE A 150 3.49 7.84 -2.46
N ARG A 151 2.41 7.24 -2.99
CA ARG A 151 1.13 7.10 -2.29
C ARG A 151 1.28 6.29 -1.01
N SER A 152 2.05 5.19 -1.05
CA SER A 152 2.26 4.32 0.12
C SER A 152 2.97 5.05 1.25
N LEU A 153 4.07 5.75 0.95
CA LEU A 153 4.82 6.52 1.93
C LEU A 153 4.07 7.76 2.42
N ALA A 154 3.31 8.44 1.55
CA ALA A 154 2.43 9.53 1.95
C ALA A 154 1.34 9.04 2.91
N THR A 155 0.73 7.89 2.61
CA THR A 155 -0.27 7.25 3.46
C THR A 155 0.27 6.95 4.85
N LEU A 156 1.45 6.31 4.94
CA LEU A 156 2.09 6.04 6.23
C LEU A 156 2.53 7.32 6.95
N GLY A 157 3.05 8.30 6.19
CA GLY A 157 3.47 9.61 6.70
C GLY A 157 2.33 10.39 7.35
N TYR A 158 1.13 10.27 6.80
CA TYR A 158 -0.09 10.93 7.27
C TYR A 158 -0.80 10.13 8.39
N ALA A 159 -1.05 8.83 8.18
CA ALA A 159 -2.02 8.07 8.97
C ALA A 159 -1.41 6.97 9.88
N ASP A 160 -0.09 6.72 9.86
CA ASP A 160 0.59 5.83 10.81
C ASP A 160 1.55 6.61 11.73
N PRO A 161 1.13 7.01 12.94
CA PRO A 161 1.98 7.77 13.87
C PRO A 161 3.28 7.08 14.24
N ARG A 162 3.32 5.73 14.26
CA ARG A 162 4.52 4.97 14.64
C ARG A 162 5.58 5.06 13.55
N ARG A 163 5.17 5.05 12.28
CA ARG A 163 6.05 5.06 11.12
C ARG A 163 6.16 6.42 10.43
N SER A 164 5.41 7.42 10.87
CA SER A 164 5.30 8.73 10.19
C SER A 164 6.67 9.38 9.93
N LYS A 165 7.58 9.39 10.91
CA LYS A 165 8.93 9.95 10.74
C LYS A 165 9.72 9.22 9.65
N PHE A 166 9.76 7.88 9.71
CA PHE A 166 10.42 7.05 8.71
C PHE A 166 9.82 7.29 7.32
N ALA A 167 8.49 7.23 7.21
CA ALA A 167 7.78 7.38 5.96
C ALA A 167 8.02 8.74 5.31
N ARG A 168 8.04 9.83 6.09
CA ARG A 168 8.36 11.18 5.59
C ARG A 168 9.80 11.28 5.08
N THR A 169 10.76 10.68 5.78
CA THR A 169 12.16 10.64 5.32
C THR A 169 12.29 9.84 4.01
N GLN A 170 11.67 8.66 3.94
CA GLN A 170 11.70 7.84 2.73
C GLN A 170 10.94 8.48 1.57
N LEU A 171 9.85 9.22 1.84
CA LEU A 171 9.10 9.93 0.80
C LEU A 171 9.97 10.99 0.13
N ILE A 172 10.77 11.73 0.89
CA ILE A 172 11.75 12.66 0.32
C ILE A 172 12.79 11.93 -0.53
N ALA A 173 13.29 10.78 -0.07
CA ALA A 173 14.25 9.97 -0.83
C ALA A 173 13.63 9.45 -2.14
N ALA A 174 12.40 8.93 -2.10
CA ALA A 174 11.68 8.46 -3.27
C ALA A 174 11.44 9.58 -4.30
N LEU A 175 11.06 10.77 -3.83
CA LEU A 175 10.92 11.95 -4.70
C LEU A 175 12.25 12.38 -5.34
N LYS A 176 13.38 12.22 -4.63
CA LYS A 176 14.71 12.47 -5.20
C LYS A 176 15.11 11.44 -6.25
N ILE A 177 14.73 10.17 -6.06
CA ILE A 177 14.92 9.11 -7.06
C ILE A 177 14.09 9.42 -8.30
N LEU A 178 12.82 9.83 -8.14
CA LEU A 178 12.01 10.27 -9.28
C LEU A 178 12.63 11.48 -10.00
N GLN A 179 13.23 12.40 -9.24
CA GLN A 179 13.92 13.57 -9.80
C GLN A 179 15.21 13.23 -10.55
N SER A 180 15.94 12.16 -10.18
CA SER A 180 17.16 11.79 -10.92
C SER A 180 16.86 11.31 -12.34
N GLY A 181 15.62 10.89 -12.60
CA GLY A 181 15.16 10.42 -13.90
C GLY A 181 15.57 8.97 -14.21
N ASP A 182 16.13 8.25 -13.23
CA ASP A 182 16.49 6.83 -13.39
C ASP A 182 15.25 5.91 -13.48
N ILE A 183 14.11 6.40 -12.99
CA ILE A 183 12.81 5.71 -12.99
C ILE A 183 11.69 6.74 -13.15
N ASP A 184 10.62 6.40 -13.88
CA ASP A 184 9.44 7.24 -14.00
C ASP A 184 8.37 6.91 -12.93
N GLU A 185 7.41 7.82 -12.79
CA GLU A 185 6.33 7.76 -11.79
C GLU A 185 5.50 6.47 -11.87
N SER A 186 5.30 5.92 -13.07
CA SER A 186 4.44 4.73 -13.25
C SER A 186 5.12 3.43 -12.83
N HIS A 187 6.45 3.45 -12.70
CA HIS A 187 7.24 2.31 -12.24
C HIS A 187 7.74 2.48 -10.79
N LEU A 188 7.34 3.58 -10.12
CA LEU A 188 7.65 3.90 -8.72
C LEU A 188 6.41 3.72 -7.83
#